data_AF-A0AAV8Z5N1-F1
#
_entry.id   AF-A0AAV8Z5N1-F1
#
_cell.length_a   1.000
_cell.length_b   1.000
_cell.length_c   1.000
_cell.angle_alpha   90.00
_cell.angle_beta   90.00
_cell.angle_gamma   90.00
#
_symmetry.space_group_name_H-M   'P 1'
#
loop_
_entity.id
_entity.type
_entity.pdbx_description
1 polymer ?
#
loop_
_entity_poly.entity_id
_entity_poly.type
_entity_poly.pdbx_seq_one_letter_code
_entity_poly.pdbx_strand_id
1 'polypeptide(L)'
;MIGYGDRARTQCEVVRLFRETHPDLPPLNKGTISKIEAQYREMGHVRKVPSKRQAVVDDDTKLNLLFALEENPITPARQLARDRPLTKR
;
A
#
# COMPACT_ATOMS: atom_id res chain seq x y z
N MET A 1 -10.35 -2.07 2.30
CA MET A 1 -10.39 -2.38 0.87
C MET A 1 -11.77 -2.92 0.57
N ILE A 2 -12.51 -2.24 -0.31
CA ILE A 2 -13.88 -2.61 -0.67
C ILE A 2 -13.77 -3.65 -1.78
N GLY A 3 -14.14 -4.88 -1.49
CA GLY A 3 -14.09 -6.00 -2.44
C GLY A 3 -15.29 -6.91 -2.23
N TYR A 4 -15.90 -7.34 -3.33
CA TYR A 4 -16.83 -8.47 -3.35
C TYR A 4 -16.01 -9.73 -3.61
N GLY A 5 -15.97 -10.65 -2.63
CA GLY A 5 -15.11 -11.84 -2.67
C GLY A 5 -13.63 -11.55 -2.42
N ASP A 6 -12.73 -12.27 -3.11
CA ASP A 6 -11.27 -12.20 -2.89
C ASP A 6 -10.56 -11.02 -3.59
N ARG A 7 -11.30 -10.18 -4.32
CA ARG A 7 -10.71 -9.08 -5.09
C ARG A 7 -10.74 -7.79 -4.30
N ALA A 8 -9.59 -7.41 -3.74
CA ALA A 8 -9.41 -6.12 -3.11
C ALA A 8 -9.33 -5.01 -4.18
N ARG A 9 -10.30 -4.09 -4.21
CA ARG A 9 -10.31 -2.95 -5.14
C ARG A 9 -9.90 -1.67 -4.44
N THR A 10 -9.24 -0.79 -5.18
CA THR A 10 -8.93 0.58 -4.78
C THR A 10 -10.18 1.45 -4.84
N GLN A 11 -10.19 2.56 -4.08
CA GLN A 11 -11.33 3.49 -4.08
C GLN A 11 -11.62 4.04 -5.48
N CYS A 12 -10.59 4.29 -6.30
CA CYS A 12 -10.76 4.77 -7.68
C CYS A 12 -11.47 3.76 -8.58
N GLU A 13 -11.14 2.47 -8.44
CA GLU A 13 -11.80 1.39 -9.19
C GLU A 13 -13.25 1.23 -8.76
N VAL A 14 -13.57 1.46 -7.49
CA VAL A 14 -14.95 1.44 -7.00
C VAL A 14 -15.75 2.60 -7.57
N VAL A 15 -15.19 3.82 -7.63
CA VAL A 15 -15.84 4.97 -8.31
C VAL A 15 -16.14 4.61 -9.76
N ARG A 16 -15.14 4.08 -10.47
CA ARG A 16 -15.29 3.74 -11.89
C ARG A 16 -16.37 2.68 -12.10
N LEU A 17 -16.32 1.60 -11.32
CA LEU A 17 -17.32 0.54 -11.39
C LEU A 17 -18.72 1.07 -11.11
N PHE A 18 -18.89 1.91 -10.07
CA PHE A 18 -20.20 2.44 -9.71
C PHE A 18 -20.81 3.24 -10.86
N ARG A 19 -20.01 4.04 -11.56
CA ARG A 19 -20.45 4.78 -12.75
C ARG A 19 -20.81 3.86 -13.91
N GLU A 20 -20.03 2.80 -14.13
CA GLU A 20 -20.32 1.81 -15.17
C GLU A 20 -21.61 1.03 -14.88
N THR A 21 -21.88 0.70 -13.60
CA THR A 21 -23.06 -0.07 -13.23
C THR A 21 -24.32 0.77 -13.14
N HIS A 22 -24.21 2.05 -12.75
CA HIS A 22 -25.36 2.92 -12.46
C HIS A 22 -25.18 4.25 -13.19
N PRO A 23 -25.36 4.27 -14.53
CA PRO A 23 -25.12 5.47 -15.34
C PRO A 23 -26.12 6.60 -15.07
N ASP A 24 -27.31 6.27 -14.58
CA ASP A 24 -28.40 7.23 -14.34
C ASP A 24 -28.26 7.98 -12.99
N LEU A 25 -27.35 7.53 -12.12
CA LEU A 25 -27.12 8.15 -10.83
C LEU A 25 -26.03 9.23 -10.91
N PRO A 26 -26.12 10.27 -10.06
CA PRO A 26 -25.08 11.27 -9.98
C PRO A 26 -23.73 10.64 -9.60
N PRO A 27 -22.62 11.13 -10.18
CA PRO A 27 -21.31 10.52 -10.01
C PRO A 27 -20.87 10.59 -8.54
N LEU A 28 -20.52 9.44 -7.97
CA LEU A 28 -19.93 9.41 -6.63
C LEU A 28 -18.53 10.04 -6.61
N ASN A 29 -18.27 10.79 -5.55
CA ASN A 29 -16.94 11.28 -5.22
C ASN A 29 -16.16 10.23 -4.41
N LYS A 30 -14.84 10.19 -4.61
CA LYS A 30 -13.91 9.37 -3.83
C LYS A 30 -14.04 9.61 -2.32
N GLY A 31 -14.29 10.86 -1.91
CA GLY A 31 -14.51 11.20 -0.50
C GLY A 31 -15.72 10.48 0.12
N THR A 32 -16.80 10.34 -0.63
CA THR A 32 -18.00 9.61 -0.20
C THR A 32 -17.70 8.13 0.00
N ILE A 33 -16.96 7.52 -0.95
CA ILE A 33 -16.53 6.12 -0.84
C ILE A 33 -15.59 5.93 0.35
N SER A 34 -14.71 6.90 0.65
CA SER A 34 -13.83 6.82 1.81
C SER A 34 -14.61 6.85 3.13
N LYS A 35 -15.67 7.66 3.24
CA LYS A 35 -16.54 7.71 4.43
C LYS A 35 -17.30 6.41 4.62
N ILE A 36 -17.87 5.88 3.53
CA ILE A 36 -18.53 4.57 3.53
C ILE A 36 -17.54 3.48 3.93
N GLU A 37 -16.34 3.46 3.35
CA GLU A 37 -15.30 2.49 3.72
C GLU A 37 -14.97 2.53 5.21
N ALA A 38 -14.84 3.74 5.79
CA ALA A 38 -14.55 3.91 7.21
C ALA A 38 -15.66 3.30 8.07
N GLN A 39 -16.93 3.58 7.78
CA GLN A 39 -18.07 3.01 8.51
C GLN A 39 -18.09 1.48 8.42
N TYR A 40 -17.86 0.90 7.24
CA TYR A 40 -17.81 -0.56 7.09
C TYR A 40 -16.62 -1.20 7.82
N ARG A 41 -15.50 -0.48 7.99
CA ARG A 41 -14.38 -0.94 8.82
C ARG A 41 -14.73 -0.91 10.30
N GLU A 42 -15.44 0.11 10.76
CA GLU A 42 -15.90 0.23 12.15
C GLU A 42 -16.90 -0.88 12.51
N MET A 43 -17.83 -1.20 11.61
CA MET A 43 -18.79 -2.29 11.78
C MET A 43 -18.17 -3.69 11.63
N GLY A 44 -16.86 -3.80 11.40
CA GLY A 44 -16.16 -5.08 11.29
C GLY A 44 -16.42 -5.85 9.99
N HIS A 45 -17.11 -5.25 9.01
CA HIS A 45 -17.40 -5.88 7.72
C HIS A 45 -16.19 -5.93 6.77
N VAL A 46 -15.13 -5.17 7.06
CA VAL A 46 -13.92 -5.13 6.23
C VAL A 46 -12.80 -5.93 6.88
N ARG A 47 -12.38 -7.02 6.23
CA ARG A 47 -11.15 -7.73 6.60
C ARG A 47 -9.95 -6.80 6.43
N LYS A 48 -9.22 -6.56 7.52
CA LYS A 48 -7.92 -5.86 7.43
C LYS A 48 -6.95 -6.77 6.67
N VAL A 49 -6.41 -6.26 5.56
CA VAL A 49 -5.27 -6.92 4.91
C VAL A 49 -4.13 -6.91 5.92
N PRO A 50 -3.47 -8.04 6.20
CA PRO A 50 -2.32 -8.04 7.09
C PRO A 50 -1.30 -7.04 6.56
N SER A 51 -0.89 -6.09 7.42
CA SER A 51 0.19 -5.16 7.10
C SER A 51 1.40 -5.99 6.67
N LYS A 52 2.02 -5.64 5.52
CA LYS A 52 3.28 -6.28 5.12
C LYS A 52 4.23 -6.11 6.29
N ARG A 53 4.65 -7.23 6.91
CA ARG A 53 5.65 -7.21 7.98
C ARG A 53 6.83 -6.39 7.48
N GLN A 54 7.18 -5.33 8.21
CA GLN A 54 8.42 -4.61 7.95
C GLN A 54 9.55 -5.63 8.09
N ALA A 55 10.41 -5.72 7.08
CA ALA A 55 11.58 -6.56 7.17
C ALA A 55 12.44 -6.01 8.30
N VAL A 56 12.75 -6.85 9.30
CA VAL A 56 13.73 -6.52 10.31
C VAL A 56 15.08 -6.56 9.62
N VAL A 57 15.72 -5.41 9.49
CA VAL A 57 17.06 -5.29 8.93
C VAL A 57 18.05 -5.27 10.08
N ASP A 58 19.04 -6.16 10.01
CA ASP A 58 20.13 -6.25 10.97
C ASP A 58 20.99 -4.96 10.95
N ASP A 59 21.53 -4.57 12.11
CA ASP A 59 22.22 -3.29 12.25
C ASP A 59 23.51 -3.20 11.41
N ASP A 60 24.20 -4.32 11.20
CA ASP A 60 25.37 -4.39 10.31
C ASP A 60 24.97 -4.07 8.86
N THR A 61 23.79 -4.50 8.45
CA THR A 61 23.29 -4.23 7.10
C THR A 61 22.93 -2.76 6.92
N LYS A 62 22.43 -2.09 7.98
CA LYS A 62 22.17 -0.65 7.97
C LYS A 62 23.47 0.15 7.89
N LEU A 63 24.47 -0.18 8.71
CA LEU A 63 25.78 0.48 8.69
C LEU A 63 26.43 0.37 7.31
N ASN A 64 26.41 -0.82 6.73
CA ASN A 64 26.93 -1.08 5.40
C ASN A 64 26.26 -0.24 4.31
N LEU A 65 24.95 0.04 4.45
CA LEU A 65 24.20 0.89 3.53
C LEU A 65 24.55 2.37 3.69
N LEU A 66 24.83 2.81 4.92
CA LEU A 66 25.28 4.18 5.21
C LEU A 66 26.67 4.45 4.62
N PHE A 67 27.62 3.53 4.78
CA PHE A 67 28.94 3.67 4.15
C PHE A 67 28.84 3.71 2.63
N ALA A 68 27.98 2.89 2.02
CA ALA A 68 27.79 2.90 0.58
C ALA A 68 27.17 4.22 0.05
N LEU A 69 26.32 4.87 0.85
CA LEU A 69 25.76 6.18 0.54
C LEU A 69 26.81 7.29 0.66
N GLU A 70 27.69 7.20 1.65
CA GLU A 70 28.80 8.14 1.82
C GLU A 70 29.81 8.03 0.67
N GLU A 71 30.16 6.80 0.26
CA GLU A 71 31.07 6.54 -0.86
C GLU A 71 30.49 7.00 -2.20
N ASN A 72 29.17 6.90 -2.40
CA ASN A 72 28.51 7.22 -3.67
C ASN A 72 27.17 7.96 -3.46
N PRO A 73 27.19 9.27 -3.13
CA PRO A 73 25.99 10.03 -2.77
C PRO A 73 25.00 10.24 -3.92
N ILE A 74 25.42 10.00 -5.16
CA ILE A 74 24.58 10.09 -6.36
C ILE A 74 23.68 8.85 -6.50
N THR A 75 24.08 7.73 -5.90
CA THR A 75 23.33 6.47 -6.02
C THR A 75 22.14 6.51 -5.07
N PRO A 76 20.91 6.35 -5.56
CA PRO A 76 19.74 6.37 -4.69
C PRO A 76 19.77 5.18 -3.73
N ALA A 77 19.49 5.43 -2.46
CA ALA A 77 19.47 4.40 -1.40
C ALA A 77 18.62 3.17 -1.76
N ARG A 78 17.57 3.35 -2.57
CA ARG A 78 16.71 2.27 -3.07
C ARG A 78 17.44 1.30 -4.01
N GLN A 79 18.40 1.78 -4.78
CA GLN A 79 19.22 0.96 -5.67
C GLN A 79 20.28 0.21 -4.86
N LEU A 80 20.97 0.89 -3.94
CA LEU A 80 21.92 0.27 -3.01
C LEU A 80 21.26 -0.84 -2.16
N ALA A 81 20.04 -0.62 -1.68
CA ALA A 81 19.28 -1.61 -0.93
C ALA A 81 18.77 -2.80 -1.78
N ARG A 82 18.77 -2.69 -3.11
CA ARG A 82 18.46 -3.82 -4.01
C ARG A 82 19.70 -4.66 -4.29
N ASP A 83 20.85 -4.00 -4.45
CA ASP A 83 22.10 -4.64 -4.82
C ASP A 83 22.73 -5.39 -3.64
N ARG A 84 22.37 -5.03 -2.39
CA ARG A 84 22.78 -5.75 -1.18
C ARG A 84 21.60 -6.56 -0.61
N PRO A 85 21.69 -7.90 -0.54
CA PRO A 85 20.60 -8.71 -0.01
C PRO A 85 20.43 -8.44 1.49
N LEU A 86 19.24 -8.00 1.88
CA LEU A 86 18.83 -7.95 3.28
C LEU A 86 18.78 -9.40 3.79
N THR A 87 19.70 -9.77 4.67
CA THR A 87 19.71 -11.09 5.31
C THR A 87 18.42 -11.25 6.10
N LYS A 88 17.58 -12.20 5.67
CA LYS A 88 16.47 -12.69 6.48
C LYS A 88 17.05 -13.67 7.49
N ARG A 89 16.95 -13.36 8.79
CA ARG A 89 16.99 -14.39 9.83
C ARG A 89 15.65 -15.11 9.89
#